data_AF-A0A095C412-F1
#
_entry.id   AF-A0A095C412-F1
#
_cell.length_a   1.000
_cell.length_b   1.000
_cell.length_c   1.000
_cell.angle_alpha   90.00
_cell.angle_beta   90.00
_cell.angle_gamma   90.00
#
_symmetry.space_group_name_H-M   'P 1'
#
loop_
_entity.id
_entity.type
_entity.pdbx_description
1 polymer ?
#
loop_
_entity_poly.entity_id
_entity_poly.type
_entity_poly.pdbx_seq_one_letter_code
_entity_poly.pdbx_strand_id
1 'polypeptide(L)'
;MPHLTSLIATHNGPFHNYEFFPPLTDPGFVNLLDRIRRLTSPPFQAPLAVSVTWGAGGSTAERSLELAQQIVGMGVEVILHLTCTNMPKDKVDTALQRCKDLGISNILALRGDPPREEEYAINPTSTPDFFKHADDLVRYIRQTHGDYFCIGVAGYPNPHPDSESEEEDFKWFKAKCDAGADFIVTQLFYDVDVFSEWVKTCRAKGINQPIIPGIMPIQNYASFRRLVNLTKCPVPDSITSDLQPISSDDAAVKRYGAELATKMVNQIIESGLVPGVHFCTLNLEKSVRTILDNLGWSATSKTSASDGVVKNKLIQDDSQAVNGIQINGKAGKTQNPAKDLSISPSEANQLAQLGLTSTTLPPAPKTGLSAQGATGEDSWDEFPNGRFTDVRSPAYGEIDGWGSGLKITAAQALKEWGVPVSTSDLSALFTAYLHSDPNHLTTPFCDLPLSPESHMILPHLLALNSAKVQHWTVGSQPAVDAAKSEDGVVGWGPRGGYVFQKAFVEFFVTEDEVNRLTKKVEEEGKGLITMYAANRKGAFRTNTDKDSVNAVTWGVFPGQEIAQSTIIEETSFLAWKEEAFDIWTEWSLLYPRNTPSRKLLEGIANEWWLVSLIHHDYKDQDALWRFLLEDLQ
;
A
#
# COMPACT_ATOMS: atom_id res chain seq x y z
N MET A 1 -12.77 -20.04 19.37
CA MET A 1 -13.55 -19.38 18.30
C MET A 1 -13.83 -20.41 17.21
N PRO A 2 -14.94 -20.30 16.46
CA PRO A 2 -15.27 -21.25 15.40
C PRO A 2 -14.17 -21.30 14.33
N HIS A 3 -13.97 -22.48 13.71
CA HIS A 3 -13.15 -22.61 12.52
C HIS A 3 -13.81 -21.88 11.34
N LEU A 4 -13.01 -21.27 10.48
CA LEU A 4 -13.48 -20.54 9.30
C LEU A 4 -14.38 -21.41 8.41
N THR A 5 -14.04 -22.69 8.20
CA THR A 5 -14.88 -23.61 7.41
C THR A 5 -16.27 -23.84 8.00
N SER A 6 -16.39 -23.83 9.33
CA SER A 6 -17.69 -23.90 10.01
C SER A 6 -18.49 -22.62 9.84
N LEU A 7 -17.82 -21.46 9.88
CA LEU A 7 -18.44 -20.17 9.58
C LEU A 7 -18.95 -20.13 8.13
N ILE A 8 -18.12 -20.56 7.17
CA ILE A 8 -18.51 -20.63 5.74
C ILE A 8 -19.72 -21.54 5.55
N ALA A 9 -19.72 -22.72 6.20
CA ALA A 9 -20.81 -23.69 6.05
C ALA A 9 -22.14 -23.23 6.66
N THR A 10 -22.11 -22.34 7.66
CA THR A 10 -23.30 -21.85 8.37
C THR A 10 -23.76 -20.47 7.89
N HIS A 11 -22.93 -19.76 7.12
CA HIS A 11 -23.25 -18.45 6.58
C HIS A 11 -24.35 -18.54 5.50
N ASN A 12 -25.25 -17.57 5.49
CA ASN A 12 -26.37 -17.53 4.56
C ASN A 12 -26.14 -16.45 3.50
N GLY A 13 -25.94 -16.89 2.26
CA GLY A 13 -25.64 -16.01 1.12
C GLY A 13 -24.14 -15.74 0.95
N PRO A 14 -23.76 -14.76 0.11
CA PRO A 14 -22.37 -14.40 -0.09
C PRO A 14 -21.69 -13.89 1.19
N PHE A 15 -20.41 -14.21 1.36
CA PHE A 15 -19.56 -13.61 2.38
C PHE A 15 -18.34 -12.91 1.78
N HIS A 16 -17.66 -12.12 2.61
CA HIS A 16 -16.33 -11.60 2.32
C HIS A 16 -15.41 -11.67 3.53
N ASN A 17 -14.12 -11.69 3.24
CA ASN A 17 -13.04 -11.42 4.21
C ASN A 17 -12.30 -10.16 3.78
N TYR A 18 -11.57 -9.54 4.72
CA TYR A 18 -10.59 -8.50 4.40
C TYR A 18 -9.18 -8.98 4.71
N GLU A 19 -8.20 -8.51 3.95
CA GLU A 19 -6.78 -8.66 4.28
C GLU A 19 -6.12 -7.31 4.54
N PHE A 20 -5.39 -7.22 5.65
CA PHE A 20 -4.60 -6.07 6.04
C PHE A 20 -3.15 -6.49 6.35
N PHE A 21 -2.23 -5.57 6.15
CA PHE A 21 -0.84 -5.72 6.58
C PHE A 21 -0.53 -4.81 7.77
N PRO A 22 0.40 -5.21 8.66
CA PRO A 22 0.82 -4.35 9.77
C PRO A 22 1.48 -3.06 9.25
N PRO A 23 1.01 -1.86 9.61
CA PRO A 23 1.61 -0.61 9.14
C PRO A 23 3.06 -0.44 9.63
N LEU A 24 3.85 0.33 8.88
CA LEU A 24 5.26 0.62 9.20
C LEU A 24 5.44 1.62 10.35
N THR A 25 4.42 2.43 10.65
CA THR A 25 4.51 3.49 11.68
C THR A 25 3.44 3.30 12.76
N ASP A 26 3.72 3.78 13.98
CA ASP A 26 2.73 3.72 15.08
C ASP A 26 1.47 4.55 14.79
N PRO A 27 1.56 5.77 14.20
CA PRO A 27 0.37 6.51 13.79
C PRO A 27 -0.46 5.77 12.73
N GLY A 28 0.19 5.15 11.73
CA GLY A 28 -0.46 4.32 10.73
C GLY A 28 -1.17 3.11 11.36
N PHE A 29 -0.56 2.50 12.38
CA PHE A 29 -1.15 1.40 13.15
C PHE A 29 -2.45 1.82 13.84
N VAL A 30 -2.46 2.95 14.57
CA VAL A 30 -3.66 3.47 15.24
C VAL A 30 -4.79 3.73 14.23
N ASN A 31 -4.46 4.38 13.11
CA ASN A 31 -5.44 4.67 12.06
C ASN A 31 -5.97 3.42 11.37
N LEU A 32 -5.14 2.38 11.22
CA LEU A 32 -5.60 1.09 10.70
C LEU A 32 -6.64 0.46 11.62
N LEU A 33 -6.44 0.53 12.94
CA LEU A 33 -7.43 -0.02 13.89
C LEU A 33 -8.77 0.69 13.77
N ASP A 34 -8.77 2.03 13.63
CA ASP A 34 -10.01 2.79 13.44
C ASP A 34 -10.69 2.44 12.11
N ARG A 35 -9.90 2.22 11.05
CA ARG A 35 -10.38 1.77 9.75
C ARG A 35 -11.01 0.38 9.81
N ILE A 36 -10.34 -0.57 10.44
CA ILE A 36 -10.86 -1.93 10.63
C ILE A 36 -12.18 -1.85 11.40
N ARG A 37 -12.25 -1.08 12.50
CA ARG A 37 -13.50 -0.90 13.26
C ARG A 37 -14.65 -0.41 12.38
N ARG A 38 -14.41 0.55 11.48
CA ARG A 38 -15.43 1.05 10.55
C ARG A 38 -15.86 0.01 9.52
N LEU A 39 -14.92 -0.74 8.96
CA LEU A 39 -15.19 -1.77 7.95
C LEU A 39 -15.86 -3.02 8.52
N THR A 40 -15.68 -3.29 9.82
CA THR A 40 -16.28 -4.44 10.51
C THR A 40 -17.56 -4.10 11.27
N SER A 41 -17.96 -2.82 11.30
CA SER A 41 -19.16 -2.33 11.96
C SER A 41 -20.25 -1.92 10.95
N PRO A 42 -21.52 -1.81 11.39
CA PRO A 42 -22.58 -1.23 10.56
C PRO A 42 -22.19 0.15 10.00
N PRO A 43 -22.61 0.50 8.77
CA PRO A 43 -23.72 -0.09 8.01
C PRO A 43 -23.36 -1.25 7.07
N PHE A 44 -22.12 -1.70 7.00
CA PHE A 44 -21.73 -2.79 6.09
C PHE A 44 -22.09 -4.16 6.67
N GLN A 45 -22.28 -5.16 5.80
CA GLN A 45 -22.29 -6.55 6.24
C GLN A 45 -20.94 -6.85 6.89
N ALA A 46 -20.95 -7.45 8.08
CA ALA A 46 -19.71 -7.83 8.76
C ALA A 46 -18.95 -8.87 7.93
N PRO A 47 -17.61 -8.78 7.83
CA PRO A 47 -16.82 -9.82 7.19
C PRO A 47 -16.86 -11.10 8.02
N LEU A 48 -16.64 -12.24 7.38
CA LEU A 48 -16.56 -13.52 8.07
C LEU A 48 -15.27 -13.65 8.88
N ALA A 49 -14.18 -13.07 8.37
CA ALA A 49 -12.90 -12.94 9.05
C ALA A 49 -12.06 -11.78 8.47
N VAL A 50 -11.04 -11.39 9.23
CA VAL A 50 -9.97 -10.49 8.82
C VAL A 50 -8.65 -11.27 8.80
N SER A 51 -7.96 -11.20 7.68
CA SER A 51 -6.64 -11.76 7.46
C SER A 51 -5.57 -10.73 7.79
N VAL A 52 -4.54 -11.15 8.52
CA VAL A 52 -3.37 -10.34 8.84
C VAL A 52 -2.15 -10.96 8.20
N THR A 53 -1.48 -10.19 7.33
CA THR A 53 -0.29 -10.67 6.61
C THR A 53 0.90 -10.86 7.55
N TRP A 54 1.88 -11.64 7.07
CA TRP A 54 3.09 -12.00 7.80
C TRP A 54 4.28 -11.91 6.85
N GLY A 55 5.24 -11.05 7.17
CA GLY A 55 6.43 -10.83 6.36
C GLY A 55 7.34 -12.07 6.30
N ALA A 56 8.01 -12.26 5.16
CA ALA A 56 8.92 -13.38 4.94
C ALA A 56 9.98 -13.47 6.05
N GLY A 57 10.29 -14.71 6.49
CA GLY A 57 11.23 -14.96 7.59
C GLY A 57 10.78 -14.43 8.96
N GLY A 58 9.53 -13.96 9.09
CA GLY A 58 9.01 -13.38 10.32
C GLY A 58 9.47 -11.95 10.59
N SER A 59 9.83 -11.19 9.55
CA SER A 59 10.24 -9.78 9.67
C SER A 59 9.19 -8.91 10.37
N THR A 60 7.91 -9.20 10.19
CA THR A 60 6.80 -8.47 10.81
C THR A 60 6.11 -9.24 11.94
N ALA A 61 6.71 -10.33 12.45
CA ALA A 61 6.04 -11.27 13.37
C ALA A 61 5.36 -10.59 14.57
N GLU A 62 6.10 -9.73 15.28
CA GLU A 62 5.56 -9.04 16.47
C GLU A 62 4.40 -8.10 16.12
N ARG A 63 4.56 -7.24 15.10
CA ARG A 63 3.49 -6.31 14.69
C ARG A 63 2.27 -7.01 14.12
N SER A 64 2.46 -8.13 13.43
CA SER A 64 1.35 -8.94 12.88
C SER A 64 0.54 -9.55 14.03
N LEU A 65 1.21 -10.08 15.07
CA LEU A 65 0.55 -10.60 16.26
C LEU A 65 -0.13 -9.50 17.09
N GLU A 66 0.48 -8.31 17.20
CA GLU A 66 -0.13 -7.17 17.87
C GLU A 66 -1.39 -6.70 17.15
N LEU A 67 -1.36 -6.58 15.82
CA LEU A 67 -2.52 -6.23 15.01
C LEU A 67 -3.63 -7.29 15.16
N ALA A 68 -3.27 -8.58 15.07
CA ALA A 68 -4.20 -9.69 15.27
C ALA A 68 -4.85 -9.65 16.66
N GLN A 69 -4.07 -9.37 17.72
CA GLN A 69 -4.60 -9.23 19.09
C GLN A 69 -5.65 -8.11 19.18
N GLN A 70 -5.39 -6.96 18.55
CA GLN A 70 -6.34 -5.85 18.54
C GLN A 70 -7.64 -6.22 17.81
N ILE A 71 -7.54 -6.92 16.68
CA ILE A 71 -8.70 -7.36 15.88
C ILE A 71 -9.54 -8.40 16.64
N VAL A 72 -8.90 -9.35 17.31
CA VAL A 72 -9.59 -10.29 18.22
C VAL A 72 -10.31 -9.51 19.33
N GLY A 73 -9.67 -8.47 19.89
CA GLY A 73 -10.29 -7.57 20.88
C GLY A 73 -11.52 -6.81 20.36
N MET A 74 -11.67 -6.64 19.04
CA MET A 74 -12.87 -6.09 18.40
C MET A 74 -13.99 -7.13 18.20
N GLY A 75 -13.74 -8.40 18.55
CA GLY A 75 -14.70 -9.50 18.35
C GLY A 75 -14.77 -9.97 16.90
N VAL A 76 -13.74 -9.71 16.10
CA VAL A 76 -13.65 -10.10 14.69
C VAL A 76 -12.73 -11.32 14.57
N GLU A 77 -13.15 -12.30 13.77
CA GLU A 77 -12.35 -13.50 13.57
C GLU A 77 -11.09 -13.22 12.77
N VAL A 78 -9.97 -13.82 13.17
CA VAL A 78 -8.67 -13.58 12.55
C VAL A 78 -8.20 -14.82 11.79
N ILE A 79 -7.71 -14.60 10.57
CA ILE A 79 -6.85 -15.51 9.82
C ILE A 79 -5.42 -14.96 9.89
N LEU A 80 -4.52 -15.61 10.62
CA LEU A 80 -3.13 -15.13 10.67
C LEU A 80 -2.31 -15.83 9.58
N HIS A 81 -1.61 -15.06 8.75
CA HIS A 81 -0.63 -15.63 7.83
C HIS A 81 0.56 -16.17 8.63
N LEU A 82 1.12 -17.29 8.18
CA LEU A 82 2.33 -17.85 8.77
C LEU A 82 3.18 -18.46 7.66
N THR A 83 4.33 -17.85 7.39
CA THR A 83 5.33 -18.40 6.47
C THR A 83 6.13 -19.50 7.17
N CYS A 84 6.85 -20.36 6.44
CA CYS A 84 7.60 -21.47 7.03
C CYS A 84 9.08 -21.53 6.65
N THR A 85 9.47 -20.97 5.51
CA THR A 85 10.89 -20.85 5.13
C THR A 85 11.55 -19.75 5.96
N ASN A 86 12.85 -19.90 6.21
CA ASN A 86 13.71 -18.87 6.84
C ASN A 86 13.35 -18.56 8.27
N MET A 87 12.58 -19.44 8.90
CA MET A 87 12.24 -19.35 10.30
C MET A 87 12.65 -20.64 10.99
N PRO A 88 13.51 -20.56 12.02
CA PRO A 88 13.76 -21.73 12.82
C PRO A 88 12.46 -22.18 13.49
N LYS A 89 12.34 -23.50 13.66
CA LYS A 89 11.12 -24.18 14.13
C LYS A 89 10.56 -23.57 15.43
N ASP A 90 11.43 -23.12 16.32
CA ASP A 90 11.08 -22.48 17.58
C ASP A 90 10.29 -21.17 17.41
N LYS A 91 10.58 -20.38 16.36
CA LYS A 91 9.78 -19.20 16.01
C LYS A 91 8.37 -19.59 15.56
N VAL A 92 8.24 -20.64 14.75
CA VAL A 92 6.93 -21.19 14.33
C VAL A 92 6.15 -21.67 15.55
N ASP A 93 6.79 -22.42 16.46
CA ASP A 93 6.17 -22.89 17.70
C ASP A 93 5.70 -21.74 18.58
N THR A 94 6.53 -20.71 18.72
CA THR A 94 6.20 -19.50 19.50
C THR A 94 5.01 -18.76 18.89
N ALA A 95 4.98 -18.60 17.57
CA ALA A 95 3.88 -17.95 16.87
C ALA A 95 2.56 -18.73 17.04
N LEU A 96 2.59 -20.05 16.85
CA LEU A 96 1.42 -20.92 17.04
C LEU A 96 0.92 -20.90 18.49
N GLN A 97 1.83 -20.92 19.47
CA GLN A 97 1.44 -20.81 20.88
C GLN A 97 0.79 -19.46 21.18
N ARG A 98 1.35 -18.34 20.68
CA ARG A 98 0.74 -17.01 20.85
C ARG A 98 -0.63 -16.93 20.17
N CYS A 99 -0.82 -17.55 19.01
CA CYS A 99 -2.13 -17.67 18.38
C CYS A 99 -3.14 -18.34 19.31
N LYS A 100 -2.76 -19.45 19.95
CA LYS A 100 -3.61 -20.15 20.93
C LYS A 100 -3.96 -19.28 22.13
N ASP A 101 -2.97 -18.58 22.68
CA ASP A 101 -3.14 -17.72 23.85
C ASP A 101 -4.07 -16.54 23.54
N LEU A 102 -4.05 -16.05 22.29
CA LEU A 102 -4.96 -15.02 21.78
C LEU A 102 -6.33 -15.58 21.35
N GLY A 103 -6.51 -16.90 21.31
CA GLY A 103 -7.75 -17.54 20.83
C GLY A 103 -7.91 -17.58 19.31
N ILE A 104 -6.86 -17.29 18.55
CA ILE A 104 -6.82 -17.38 17.08
C ILE A 104 -6.77 -18.85 16.69
N SER A 105 -7.75 -19.28 15.91
CA SER A 105 -7.89 -20.66 15.45
C SER A 105 -7.72 -20.82 13.94
N ASN A 106 -7.54 -19.74 13.16
CA ASN A 106 -7.38 -19.83 11.70
C ASN A 106 -5.98 -19.37 11.27
N ILE A 107 -5.26 -20.24 10.56
CA ILE A 107 -3.90 -19.97 10.08
C ILE A 107 -3.88 -20.13 8.57
N LEU A 108 -3.33 -19.16 7.84
CA LEU A 108 -2.98 -19.32 6.43
C LEU A 108 -1.52 -19.76 6.34
N ALA A 109 -1.29 -21.05 6.11
CA ALA A 109 0.04 -21.63 6.00
C ALA A 109 0.64 -21.35 4.62
N LEU A 110 1.75 -20.63 4.62
CA LEU A 110 2.44 -20.18 3.42
C LEU A 110 3.88 -20.69 3.45
N ARG A 111 4.48 -20.89 2.26
CA ARG A 111 5.92 -21.11 2.15
C ARG A 111 6.65 -19.88 2.71
N GLY A 112 6.21 -18.70 2.24
CA GLY A 112 7.02 -17.50 2.26
C GLY A 112 7.80 -17.39 0.96
N ASP A 113 8.22 -16.18 0.64
CA ASP A 113 9.20 -15.97 -0.40
C ASP A 113 10.53 -16.58 0.06
N PRO A 114 11.33 -17.15 -0.86
CA PRO A 114 12.65 -17.65 -0.52
C PRO A 114 13.44 -16.57 0.24
N PRO A 115 14.30 -16.97 1.19
CA PRO A 115 15.13 -15.98 1.87
C PRO A 115 15.91 -15.30 0.78
N ARG A 116 15.97 -13.99 0.86
CA ARG A 116 16.93 -13.23 0.05
C ARG A 116 18.39 -13.55 0.45
N GLU A 117 18.63 -14.49 1.36
CA GLU A 117 19.95 -15.09 1.62
C GLU A 117 20.22 -16.37 0.79
N GLU A 118 19.22 -17.16 0.39
CA GLU A 118 19.43 -18.47 -0.27
C GLU A 118 19.11 -18.50 -1.77
N GLU A 119 18.41 -17.52 -2.32
CA GLU A 119 18.45 -17.28 -3.79
C GLU A 119 19.88 -16.92 -4.26
N TYR A 120 20.78 -16.60 -3.29
CA TYR A 120 22.10 -16.01 -3.51
C TYR A 120 23.28 -16.79 -2.89
N ALA A 121 23.05 -17.92 -2.21
CA ALA A 121 24.11 -18.68 -1.56
C ALA A 121 24.77 -19.71 -2.50
N ILE A 122 26.00 -19.44 -2.96
CA ILE A 122 26.85 -20.45 -3.66
C ILE A 122 27.28 -21.58 -2.69
N ASN A 123 27.17 -21.35 -1.38
CA ASN A 123 27.28 -22.38 -0.34
C ASN A 123 26.12 -22.20 0.66
N PRO A 124 25.02 -22.96 0.55
CA PRO A 124 23.95 -22.89 1.53
C PRO A 124 24.49 -23.21 2.93
N THR A 125 23.91 -22.59 3.95
CA THR A 125 24.13 -22.97 5.35
C THR A 125 23.95 -24.48 5.48
N SER A 126 24.90 -25.18 6.11
CA SER A 126 24.92 -26.65 6.19
C SER A 126 23.77 -27.24 7.01
N THR A 127 22.95 -26.40 7.63
CA THR A 127 21.70 -26.77 8.30
C THR A 127 20.52 -26.49 7.37
N PRO A 128 19.93 -27.52 6.74
CA PRO A 128 18.75 -27.32 5.91
C PRO A 128 17.59 -26.78 6.74
N ASP A 129 16.80 -25.88 6.16
CA ASP A 129 15.56 -25.40 6.74
C ASP A 129 14.66 -26.57 7.17
N PHE A 130 14.03 -26.41 8.33
CA PHE A 130 13.13 -27.43 8.88
C PHE A 130 11.87 -27.59 8.03
N PHE A 131 11.39 -26.50 7.42
CA PHE A 131 10.26 -26.48 6.48
C PHE A 131 10.74 -25.98 5.12
N LYS A 132 10.46 -26.71 4.04
CA LYS A 132 10.86 -26.32 2.68
C LYS A 132 9.68 -25.83 1.86
N HIS A 133 8.51 -26.40 2.14
CA HIS A 133 7.28 -26.12 1.42
C HIS A 133 6.14 -25.88 2.39
N ALA A 134 5.09 -25.19 1.93
CA ALA A 134 3.92 -24.90 2.75
C ALA A 134 3.25 -26.17 3.31
N ASP A 135 3.30 -27.30 2.57
CA ASP A 135 2.76 -28.58 3.04
C ASP A 135 3.53 -29.16 4.23
N ASP A 136 4.82 -28.85 4.40
CA ASP A 136 5.57 -29.24 5.59
C ASP A 136 5.00 -28.56 6.84
N LEU A 137 4.68 -27.25 6.72
CA LEU A 137 4.05 -26.50 7.80
C LEU A 137 2.65 -27.02 8.11
N VAL A 138 1.84 -27.34 7.09
CA VAL A 138 0.51 -27.93 7.28
C VAL A 138 0.61 -29.25 8.05
N ARG A 139 1.46 -30.19 7.61
CA ARG A 139 1.65 -31.48 8.30
C ARG A 139 2.13 -31.29 9.73
N TYR A 140 3.04 -30.33 9.95
CA TYR A 140 3.59 -30.05 11.25
C TYR A 140 2.56 -29.48 12.24
N ILE A 141 1.75 -28.51 11.81
CA ILE A 141 0.66 -27.97 12.63
C ILE A 141 -0.34 -29.09 12.95
N ARG A 142 -0.71 -29.92 11.97
CA ARG A 142 -1.58 -31.09 12.21
C ARG A 142 -0.99 -32.06 13.22
N GLN A 143 0.30 -32.39 13.09
CA GLN A 143 0.97 -33.32 13.98
C GLN A 143 1.05 -32.81 15.43
N THR A 144 1.32 -31.51 15.62
CA THR A 144 1.58 -30.93 16.95
C THR A 144 0.36 -30.32 17.62
N HIS A 145 -0.67 -29.96 16.85
CA HIS A 145 -1.87 -29.28 17.34
C HIS A 145 -3.19 -29.93 16.93
N GLY A 146 -3.16 -31.02 16.15
CA GLY A 146 -4.35 -31.73 15.70
C GLY A 146 -5.32 -30.82 14.95
N ASP A 147 -6.59 -30.87 15.36
CA ASP A 147 -7.67 -30.09 14.78
C ASP A 147 -7.92 -28.77 15.53
N TYR A 148 -6.97 -28.31 16.36
CA TYR A 148 -7.15 -27.00 17.01
C TYR A 148 -7.26 -25.88 15.96
N PHE A 149 -6.37 -25.89 14.97
CA PHE A 149 -6.32 -24.86 13.93
C PHE A 149 -7.12 -25.27 12.69
N CYS A 150 -7.86 -24.32 12.12
CA CYS A 150 -8.33 -24.36 10.76
C CYS A 150 -7.22 -23.83 9.84
N ILE A 151 -6.72 -24.67 8.93
CA ILE A 151 -5.51 -24.37 8.15
C ILE A 151 -5.89 -24.06 6.70
N GLY A 152 -5.61 -22.83 6.27
CA GLY A 152 -5.69 -22.42 4.89
C GLY A 152 -4.37 -22.62 4.15
N VAL A 153 -4.44 -22.77 2.83
CA VAL A 153 -3.27 -22.72 1.93
C VAL A 153 -3.52 -21.80 0.74
N ALA A 154 -2.47 -21.21 0.17
CA ALA A 154 -2.60 -20.41 -1.05
C ALA A 154 -2.92 -21.28 -2.29
N GLY A 155 -3.74 -20.83 -3.22
CA GLY A 155 -3.97 -21.46 -4.52
C GLY A 155 -3.67 -20.51 -5.67
N TYR A 156 -3.20 -20.99 -6.82
CA TYR A 156 -2.82 -20.13 -7.93
C TYR A 156 -3.67 -20.47 -9.15
N PRO A 157 -4.63 -19.60 -9.55
CA PRO A 157 -5.44 -19.83 -10.74
C PRO A 157 -4.63 -19.88 -12.04
N ASN A 158 -3.48 -19.17 -12.04
CA ASN A 158 -2.46 -19.25 -13.08
C ASN A 158 -1.19 -19.86 -12.47
N PRO A 159 -0.41 -20.69 -13.19
CA PRO A 159 0.75 -21.38 -12.63
C PRO A 159 1.70 -20.45 -11.87
N HIS A 160 2.24 -20.91 -10.74
CA HIS A 160 3.24 -20.16 -9.99
C HIS A 160 4.48 -19.87 -10.86
N PRO A 161 5.07 -18.66 -10.83
CA PRO A 161 6.23 -18.31 -11.66
C PRO A 161 7.43 -19.26 -11.53
N ASP A 162 7.69 -19.77 -10.33
CA ASP A 162 8.76 -20.75 -10.05
C ASP A 162 8.47 -22.18 -10.58
N SER A 163 7.27 -22.47 -11.09
CA SER A 163 6.90 -23.83 -11.52
C SER A 163 7.28 -24.08 -12.97
N GLU A 164 7.89 -25.24 -13.25
CA GLU A 164 8.33 -25.60 -14.61
C GLU A 164 7.14 -25.85 -15.56
N SER A 165 5.98 -26.23 -15.02
CA SER A 165 4.75 -26.47 -15.77
C SER A 165 3.50 -26.33 -14.90
N GLU A 166 2.35 -26.13 -15.53
CA GLU A 166 1.04 -26.13 -14.86
C GLU A 166 0.75 -27.47 -14.17
N GLU A 167 1.18 -28.60 -14.76
CA GLU A 167 1.00 -29.92 -14.15
C GLU A 167 1.78 -30.08 -12.85
N GLU A 168 3.02 -29.56 -12.82
CA GLU A 168 3.86 -29.58 -11.63
C GLU A 168 3.34 -28.64 -10.54
N ASP A 169 2.95 -27.41 -10.89
CA ASP A 169 2.32 -26.48 -9.95
C ASP A 169 1.10 -27.11 -9.30
N PHE A 170 0.24 -27.75 -10.11
CA PHE A 170 -0.95 -28.42 -9.62
C PHE A 170 -0.63 -29.61 -8.71
N LYS A 171 0.42 -30.38 -9.02
CA LYS A 171 0.88 -31.50 -8.18
C LYS A 171 1.23 -31.02 -6.77
N TRP A 172 2.01 -29.95 -6.66
CA TRP A 172 2.38 -29.36 -5.37
C TRP A 172 1.17 -28.70 -4.68
N PHE A 173 0.29 -28.04 -5.45
CA PHE A 173 -0.96 -27.51 -4.94
C PHE A 173 -1.88 -28.59 -4.35
N LYS A 174 -1.95 -29.77 -4.97
CA LYS A 174 -2.68 -30.91 -4.42
C LYS A 174 -1.99 -31.48 -3.19
N ALA A 175 -0.66 -31.58 -3.19
CA ALA A 175 0.11 -32.11 -2.06
C ALA A 175 -0.13 -31.32 -0.76
N LYS A 176 -0.24 -29.99 -0.82
CA LYS A 176 -0.59 -29.15 0.34
C LYS A 176 -2.05 -29.26 0.76
N CYS A 177 -2.97 -29.47 -0.18
CA CYS A 177 -4.36 -29.77 0.17
C CYS A 177 -4.45 -31.10 0.92
N ASP A 178 -3.82 -32.14 0.38
CA ASP A 178 -3.82 -33.51 0.92
C ASP A 178 -3.03 -33.62 2.24
N ALA A 179 -2.11 -32.67 2.53
CA ALA A 179 -1.40 -32.58 3.80
C ALA A 179 -2.30 -32.27 5.00
N GLY A 180 -3.55 -31.84 4.76
CA GLY A 180 -4.55 -31.56 5.80
C GLY A 180 -5.02 -30.12 5.83
N ALA A 181 -4.97 -29.38 4.71
CA ALA A 181 -5.56 -28.06 4.62
C ALA A 181 -7.10 -28.13 4.58
N ASP A 182 -7.76 -27.16 5.21
CA ASP A 182 -9.22 -27.07 5.34
C ASP A 182 -9.84 -26.12 4.31
N PHE A 183 -9.13 -25.07 3.91
CA PHE A 183 -9.60 -24.08 2.94
C PHE A 183 -8.47 -23.57 2.06
N ILE A 184 -8.83 -22.91 0.95
CA ILE A 184 -7.89 -22.36 -0.03
C ILE A 184 -8.21 -20.89 -0.23
N VAL A 185 -7.20 -20.02 -0.15
CA VAL A 185 -7.28 -18.62 -0.58
C VAL A 185 -6.51 -18.49 -1.89
N THR A 186 -7.11 -17.95 -2.94
CA THR A 186 -6.37 -17.82 -4.21
C THR A 186 -5.47 -16.60 -4.22
N GLN A 187 -4.36 -16.69 -4.95
CA GLN A 187 -3.66 -15.53 -5.48
C GLN A 187 -4.60 -14.72 -6.38
N LEU A 188 -4.28 -13.44 -6.56
CA LEU A 188 -4.99 -12.50 -7.41
C LEU A 188 -5.05 -12.95 -8.88
N PHE A 189 -6.14 -12.60 -9.54
CA PHE A 189 -6.40 -12.82 -10.97
C PHE A 189 -7.32 -11.71 -11.49
N TYR A 190 -7.32 -11.48 -12.80
CA TYR A 190 -8.19 -10.48 -13.45
C TYR A 190 -9.07 -11.07 -14.55
N ASP A 191 -9.01 -12.39 -14.74
CA ASP A 191 -9.84 -13.16 -15.67
C ASP A 191 -10.69 -14.18 -14.90
N VAL A 192 -12.00 -13.91 -14.83
CA VAL A 192 -12.96 -14.73 -14.06
C VAL A 192 -13.24 -16.07 -14.76
N ASP A 193 -13.09 -16.15 -16.09
CA ASP A 193 -13.30 -17.39 -16.83
C ASP A 193 -12.16 -18.38 -16.56
N VAL A 194 -10.92 -17.88 -16.52
CA VAL A 194 -9.74 -18.67 -16.13
C VAL A 194 -9.88 -19.18 -14.70
N PHE A 195 -10.28 -18.33 -13.75
CA PHE A 195 -10.57 -18.76 -12.38
C PHE A 195 -11.66 -19.84 -12.31
N SER A 196 -12.76 -19.65 -13.05
CA SER A 196 -13.87 -20.60 -13.07
C SER A 196 -13.46 -21.97 -13.59
N GLU A 197 -12.61 -22.02 -14.61
CA GLU A 197 -12.07 -23.27 -15.16
C GLU A 197 -11.07 -23.94 -14.19
N TRP A 198 -10.25 -23.15 -13.52
CA TRP A 198 -9.35 -23.63 -12.47
C TRP A 198 -10.12 -24.29 -11.31
N VAL A 199 -11.23 -23.68 -10.87
CA VAL A 199 -12.10 -24.27 -9.83
C VAL A 199 -12.66 -25.63 -10.28
N LYS A 200 -13.15 -25.75 -11.53
CA LYS A 200 -13.65 -27.03 -12.06
C LYS A 200 -12.54 -28.09 -12.08
N THR A 201 -11.33 -27.71 -12.49
CA THR A 201 -10.15 -28.58 -12.48
C THR A 201 -9.81 -29.06 -11.07
N CYS A 202 -9.90 -28.18 -10.06
CA CYS A 202 -9.76 -28.54 -8.66
C CYS A 202 -10.77 -29.61 -8.22
N ARG A 203 -12.06 -29.40 -8.55
CA ARG A 203 -13.10 -30.38 -8.21
C ARG A 203 -12.89 -31.72 -8.93
N ALA A 204 -12.52 -31.71 -10.21
CA ALA A 204 -12.23 -32.92 -10.99
C ALA A 204 -11.05 -33.73 -10.41
N LYS A 205 -10.07 -33.05 -9.80
CA LYS A 205 -8.91 -33.67 -9.12
C LYS A 205 -9.15 -33.98 -7.63
N GLY A 206 -10.40 -33.88 -7.17
CA GLY A 206 -10.82 -34.29 -5.82
C GLY A 206 -10.49 -33.29 -4.70
N ILE A 207 -10.18 -32.04 -5.04
CA ILE A 207 -9.98 -30.97 -4.06
C ILE A 207 -11.34 -30.42 -3.68
N ASN A 208 -11.80 -30.70 -2.45
CA ASN A 208 -13.15 -30.40 -1.97
C ASN A 208 -13.19 -29.26 -0.94
N GLN A 209 -12.03 -28.79 -0.49
CA GLN A 209 -11.90 -27.64 0.38
C GLN A 209 -12.62 -26.41 -0.21
N PRO A 210 -13.24 -25.54 0.62
CA PRO A 210 -13.74 -24.25 0.17
C PRO A 210 -12.62 -23.44 -0.47
N ILE A 211 -12.91 -22.88 -1.65
CA ILE A 211 -12.00 -21.98 -2.37
C ILE A 211 -12.54 -20.57 -2.19
N ILE A 212 -11.68 -19.66 -1.75
CA ILE A 212 -11.99 -18.26 -1.51
C ILE A 212 -11.13 -17.41 -2.46
N PRO A 213 -11.69 -16.84 -3.54
CA PRO A 213 -10.94 -16.05 -4.50
C PRO A 213 -10.43 -14.74 -3.89
N GLY A 214 -9.15 -14.46 -4.08
CA GLY A 214 -8.52 -13.18 -3.75
C GLY A 214 -8.85 -12.10 -4.79
N ILE A 215 -9.46 -11.00 -4.34
CA ILE A 215 -9.85 -9.85 -5.16
C ILE A 215 -9.09 -8.62 -4.69
N MET A 216 -8.26 -8.06 -5.57
CA MET A 216 -7.52 -6.82 -5.30
C MET A 216 -8.01 -5.72 -6.22
N PRO A 217 -8.69 -4.68 -5.71
CA PRO A 217 -9.14 -3.58 -6.55
C PRO A 217 -7.96 -2.71 -6.99
N ILE A 218 -7.93 -2.33 -8.26
CA ILE A 218 -6.86 -1.49 -8.84
C ILE A 218 -6.91 -0.09 -8.23
N GLN A 219 -5.80 0.37 -7.64
CA GLN A 219 -5.72 1.66 -6.93
C GLN A 219 -4.95 2.74 -7.69
N ASN A 220 -3.84 2.38 -8.35
CA ASN A 220 -3.12 3.26 -9.25
C ASN A 220 -2.49 2.44 -10.38
N TYR A 221 -2.23 3.08 -11.51
CA TYR A 221 -1.74 2.41 -12.72
C TYR A 221 -0.33 1.84 -12.57
N ALA A 222 0.60 2.60 -11.99
CA ALA A 222 1.99 2.19 -11.80
C ALA A 222 2.13 1.00 -10.84
N SER A 223 1.48 1.05 -9.66
CA SER A 223 1.50 -0.07 -8.70
C SER A 223 0.82 -1.31 -9.29
N PHE A 224 -0.27 -1.14 -10.04
CA PHE A 224 -0.93 -2.25 -10.71
C PHE A 224 -0.02 -2.93 -11.75
N ARG A 225 0.65 -2.15 -12.61
CA ARG A 225 1.62 -2.68 -13.59
C ARG A 225 2.76 -3.42 -12.89
N ARG A 226 3.28 -2.87 -11.79
CA ARG A 226 4.32 -3.50 -10.98
C ARG A 226 3.86 -4.83 -10.38
N LEU A 227 2.69 -4.85 -9.74
CA LEU A 227 2.09 -6.05 -9.15
C LEU A 227 1.92 -7.17 -10.18
N VAL A 228 1.38 -6.83 -11.34
CA VAL A 228 1.17 -7.77 -12.46
C VAL A 228 2.50 -8.33 -12.96
N ASN A 229 3.52 -7.50 -13.08
CA ASN A 229 4.85 -7.93 -13.50
C ASN A 229 5.56 -8.80 -12.46
N LEU A 230 5.37 -8.52 -11.16
CA LEU A 230 5.96 -9.30 -10.06
C LEU A 230 5.32 -10.68 -9.96
N THR A 231 3.98 -10.72 -9.94
CA THR A 231 3.20 -11.96 -9.80
C THR A 231 3.10 -12.76 -11.10
N LYS A 232 3.53 -12.17 -12.23
CA LYS A 232 3.30 -12.70 -13.59
C LYS A 232 1.82 -13.01 -13.87
N CYS A 233 0.91 -12.32 -13.19
CA CYS A 233 -0.53 -12.50 -13.37
C CYS A 233 -0.94 -12.00 -14.77
N PRO A 234 -1.46 -12.86 -15.66
CA PRO A 234 -2.07 -12.41 -16.90
C PRO A 234 -3.19 -11.39 -16.65
N VAL A 235 -3.21 -10.33 -17.46
CA VAL A 235 -4.25 -9.29 -17.42
C VAL A 235 -4.90 -9.24 -18.80
N PRO A 236 -6.23 -9.38 -18.90
CA PRO A 236 -6.96 -9.16 -20.14
C PRO A 236 -6.61 -7.84 -20.85
N ASP A 237 -6.42 -7.88 -22.17
CA ASP A 237 -6.05 -6.69 -22.97
C ASP A 237 -7.05 -5.55 -22.85
N SER A 238 -8.33 -5.87 -22.60
CA SER A 238 -9.38 -4.88 -22.35
C SER A 238 -9.06 -4.00 -21.14
N ILE A 239 -8.57 -4.61 -20.04
CA ILE A 239 -8.22 -3.87 -18.81
C ILE A 239 -7.07 -2.92 -19.07
N THR A 240 -6.04 -3.39 -19.79
CA THR A 240 -4.89 -2.54 -20.15
C THR A 240 -5.32 -1.39 -21.06
N SER A 241 -6.20 -1.65 -22.03
CA SER A 241 -6.71 -0.66 -22.98
C SER A 241 -7.58 0.41 -22.31
N ASP A 242 -8.38 0.03 -21.30
CA ASP A 242 -9.22 0.95 -20.54
C ASP A 242 -8.40 1.82 -19.59
N LEU A 243 -7.32 1.27 -19.00
CA LEU A 243 -6.48 1.97 -18.03
C LEU A 243 -5.49 2.95 -18.69
N GLN A 244 -4.96 2.64 -19.86
CA GLN A 244 -3.91 3.45 -20.49
C GLN A 244 -4.29 4.93 -20.69
N PRO A 245 -5.52 5.29 -21.14
CA PRO A 245 -5.94 6.68 -21.29
C PRO A 245 -6.11 7.45 -19.97
N ILE A 246 -6.27 6.75 -18.85
CA ILE A 246 -6.50 7.33 -17.52
C ILE A 246 -5.30 7.12 -16.59
N SER A 247 -4.18 6.63 -17.10
CA SER A 247 -3.00 6.21 -16.32
C SER A 247 -2.40 7.30 -15.42
N SER A 248 -2.62 8.59 -15.71
CA SER A 248 -2.17 9.73 -14.90
C SER A 248 -3.25 10.35 -13.99
N ASP A 249 -4.47 9.80 -14.00
CA ASP A 249 -5.60 10.23 -13.17
C ASP A 249 -5.94 9.12 -12.16
N ASP A 250 -5.28 9.15 -11.01
CA ASP A 250 -5.49 8.16 -9.93
C ASP A 250 -6.95 8.06 -9.49
N ALA A 251 -7.71 9.16 -9.50
CA ALA A 251 -9.13 9.12 -9.13
C ALA A 251 -9.96 8.36 -10.18
N ALA A 252 -9.65 8.53 -11.46
CA ALA A 252 -10.25 7.73 -12.52
C ALA A 252 -9.83 6.26 -12.45
N VAL A 253 -8.55 5.97 -12.18
CA VAL A 253 -8.05 4.59 -12.02
C VAL A 253 -8.72 3.87 -10.84
N LYS A 254 -8.82 4.52 -9.67
CA LYS A 254 -9.52 3.98 -8.49
C LYS A 254 -10.99 3.65 -8.82
N ARG A 255 -11.68 4.55 -9.53
CA ARG A 255 -13.08 4.34 -9.96
C ARG A 255 -13.19 3.12 -10.86
N TYR A 256 -12.35 3.03 -11.89
CA TYR A 256 -12.29 1.89 -12.79
C TYR A 256 -12.01 0.59 -12.03
N GLY A 257 -11.03 0.59 -11.11
CA GLY A 257 -10.67 -0.56 -10.29
C GLY A 257 -11.82 -1.07 -9.42
N ALA A 258 -12.60 -0.16 -8.82
CA ALA A 258 -13.78 -0.52 -8.04
C ALA A 258 -14.90 -1.11 -8.92
N GLU A 259 -15.15 -0.52 -10.10
CA GLU A 259 -16.13 -1.04 -11.07
C GLU A 259 -15.75 -2.42 -11.60
N LEU A 260 -14.47 -2.61 -11.96
CA LEU A 260 -13.93 -3.89 -12.40
C LEU A 260 -14.07 -4.96 -11.32
N ALA A 261 -13.65 -4.67 -10.08
CA ALA A 261 -13.77 -5.60 -8.96
C ALA A 261 -15.24 -5.94 -8.66
N THR A 262 -16.15 -4.97 -8.73
CA THR A 262 -17.60 -5.19 -8.59
C THR A 262 -18.10 -6.19 -9.65
N LYS A 263 -17.73 -5.99 -10.92
CA LYS A 263 -18.10 -6.88 -12.03
C LYS A 263 -17.57 -8.30 -11.81
N MET A 264 -16.31 -8.41 -11.40
CA MET A 264 -15.68 -9.71 -11.13
C MET A 264 -16.39 -10.44 -9.99
N VAL A 265 -16.66 -9.77 -8.86
CA VAL A 265 -17.35 -10.37 -7.72
C VAL A 265 -18.76 -10.82 -8.10
N ASN A 266 -19.53 -10.01 -8.84
CA ASN A 266 -20.84 -10.42 -9.35
C ASN A 266 -20.76 -11.69 -10.20
N GLN A 267 -19.84 -11.73 -11.18
CA GLN A 267 -19.66 -12.91 -12.04
C GLN A 267 -19.27 -14.16 -11.23
N ILE A 268 -18.37 -14.02 -10.26
CA ILE A 268 -17.93 -15.11 -9.38
C ILE A 268 -19.10 -15.65 -8.54
N ILE A 269 -19.88 -14.77 -7.91
CA ILE A 269 -20.99 -15.17 -7.05
C ILE A 269 -22.15 -15.76 -7.88
N GLU A 270 -22.48 -15.16 -9.03
CA GLU A 270 -23.50 -15.66 -9.96
C GLU A 270 -23.15 -17.03 -10.55
N SER A 271 -21.85 -17.36 -10.69
CA SER A 271 -21.42 -18.67 -11.15
C SER A 271 -21.82 -19.82 -10.22
N GLY A 272 -22.03 -19.51 -8.93
CA GLY A 272 -22.33 -20.50 -7.88
C GLY A 272 -21.17 -21.45 -7.55
N LEU A 273 -19.97 -21.24 -8.10
CA LEU A 273 -18.80 -22.11 -7.88
C LEU A 273 -18.18 -21.94 -6.49
N VAL A 274 -18.28 -20.75 -5.90
CA VAL A 274 -17.72 -20.41 -4.59
C VAL A 274 -18.69 -19.51 -3.79
N PRO A 275 -18.68 -19.56 -2.44
CA PRO A 275 -19.68 -18.90 -1.62
C PRO A 275 -19.31 -17.49 -1.14
N GLY A 276 -18.12 -16.98 -1.47
CA GLY A 276 -17.64 -15.68 -1.00
C GLY A 276 -16.30 -15.31 -1.62
N VAL A 277 -15.76 -14.16 -1.20
CA VAL A 277 -14.52 -13.57 -1.74
C VAL A 277 -13.60 -13.07 -0.63
N HIS A 278 -12.33 -12.83 -0.94
CA HIS A 278 -11.33 -12.30 -0.02
C HIS A 278 -10.76 -11.00 -0.59
N PHE A 279 -11.05 -9.86 0.04
CA PHE A 279 -10.58 -8.57 -0.45
C PHE A 279 -9.17 -8.25 0.06
N CYS A 280 -8.20 -8.17 -0.85
CA CYS A 280 -6.89 -7.62 -0.57
C CYS A 280 -7.00 -6.09 -0.55
N THR A 281 -7.12 -5.51 0.64
CA THR A 281 -7.51 -4.09 0.81
C THR A 281 -6.37 -3.11 0.54
N LEU A 282 -5.12 -3.59 0.61
CA LEU A 282 -3.91 -2.75 0.67
C LEU A 282 -3.98 -1.69 1.78
N ASN A 283 -4.63 -2.05 2.89
CA ASN A 283 -5.00 -1.19 3.99
C ASN A 283 -5.97 -0.05 3.66
N LEU A 284 -6.54 0.04 2.44
CA LEU A 284 -7.47 1.10 2.00
C LEU A 284 -8.95 0.75 2.26
N GLU A 285 -9.78 1.77 2.54
CA GLU A 285 -11.19 1.59 2.89
C GLU A 285 -12.16 1.99 1.75
N LYS A 286 -11.95 3.13 1.10
CA LYS A 286 -12.87 3.74 0.12
C LYS A 286 -13.19 2.82 -1.07
N SER A 287 -12.18 2.17 -1.64
CA SER A 287 -12.34 1.27 -2.79
C SER A 287 -13.17 0.03 -2.43
N VAL A 288 -12.91 -0.55 -1.26
CA VAL A 288 -13.63 -1.74 -0.78
C VAL A 288 -15.06 -1.39 -0.40
N ARG A 289 -15.29 -0.27 0.28
CA ARG A 289 -16.64 0.25 0.56
C ARG A 289 -17.46 0.45 -0.71
N THR A 290 -16.86 1.09 -1.72
CA THR A 290 -17.52 1.32 -3.02
C THR A 290 -17.95 -0.01 -3.65
N ILE A 291 -17.10 -1.04 -3.59
CA ILE A 291 -17.45 -2.37 -4.08
C ILE A 291 -18.62 -2.96 -3.30
N LEU A 292 -18.59 -2.91 -1.96
CA LEU A 292 -19.67 -3.45 -1.12
C LEU A 292 -21.01 -2.74 -1.38
N ASP A 293 -21.00 -1.42 -1.53
CA ASP A 293 -22.19 -0.63 -1.86
C ASP A 293 -22.72 -0.99 -3.25
N ASN A 294 -21.85 -1.11 -4.26
CA ASN A 294 -22.24 -1.54 -5.60
C ASN A 294 -22.86 -2.95 -5.62
N LEU A 295 -22.35 -3.85 -4.76
CA LEU A 295 -22.87 -5.22 -4.60
C LEU A 295 -24.15 -5.27 -3.74
N GLY A 296 -24.51 -4.16 -3.07
CA GLY A 296 -25.62 -4.12 -2.13
C GLY A 296 -25.39 -4.96 -0.88
N TRP A 297 -24.12 -5.17 -0.48
CA TRP A 297 -23.71 -5.91 0.71
C TRP A 297 -23.68 -5.02 1.97
N SER A 298 -24.50 -3.97 1.97
CA SER A 298 -24.76 -3.12 3.12
C SER A 298 -25.90 -3.75 3.95
N ALA A 299 -25.80 -3.72 5.28
CA ALA A 299 -26.68 -4.42 6.22
C ALA A 299 -28.17 -4.00 6.18
N THR A 300 -28.54 -3.03 5.32
CA THR A 300 -29.87 -2.41 5.22
C THR A 300 -30.81 -3.02 4.16
N SER A 301 -30.47 -4.17 3.56
CA SER A 301 -31.31 -4.83 2.52
C SER A 301 -32.54 -5.62 3.05
N LYS A 302 -33.01 -5.37 4.28
CA LYS A 302 -34.24 -5.98 4.83
C LYS A 302 -35.24 -4.98 5.42
N THR A 303 -35.35 -3.81 4.83
CA THR A 303 -36.57 -2.99 4.94
C THR A 303 -37.17 -2.85 3.55
N SER A 304 -38.41 -3.32 3.42
CA SER A 304 -39.26 -3.18 2.24
C SER A 304 -39.14 -1.80 1.61
N ALA A 305 -39.04 -1.77 0.28
CA ALA A 305 -39.17 -0.59 -0.53
C ALA A 305 -40.46 0.19 -0.20
N SER A 306 -40.32 1.24 0.60
CA SER A 306 -41.14 2.45 0.57
C SER A 306 -40.51 3.51 1.49
N ASP A 307 -40.23 4.67 0.91
CA ASP A 307 -39.96 5.96 1.57
C ASP A 307 -38.63 6.13 2.31
N GLY A 308 -37.61 6.57 1.56
CA GLY A 308 -36.35 7.01 2.16
C GLY A 308 -35.30 7.58 1.23
N VAL A 309 -35.62 8.00 0.00
CA VAL A 309 -34.69 8.88 -0.73
C VAL A 309 -34.78 10.24 -0.07
N VAL A 310 -33.75 10.61 0.70
CA VAL A 310 -33.57 12.00 1.15
C VAL A 310 -33.37 12.83 -0.11
N LYS A 311 -34.45 13.41 -0.64
CA LYS A 311 -34.38 14.35 -1.76
C LYS A 311 -33.80 15.65 -1.22
N ASN A 312 -32.79 16.18 -1.91
CA ASN A 312 -32.26 17.51 -1.63
C ASN A 312 -33.41 18.53 -1.67
N LYS A 313 -33.63 19.23 -0.56
CA LYS A 313 -34.64 20.30 -0.44
C LYS A 313 -33.96 21.65 -0.63
N LEU A 314 -34.56 22.53 -1.42
CA LEU A 314 -34.09 23.90 -1.62
C LEU A 314 -34.39 24.75 -0.38
N ILE A 315 -33.36 25.45 0.15
CA ILE A 315 -33.57 26.41 1.22
C ILE A 315 -34.22 27.66 0.62
N GLN A 316 -35.44 27.99 1.07
CA GLN A 316 -36.15 29.19 0.63
C GLN A 316 -36.70 29.95 1.84
N ASP A 317 -36.54 31.27 1.85
CA ASP A 317 -37.12 32.14 2.87
C ASP A 317 -38.66 32.05 2.85
N ASP A 318 -39.29 32.04 4.02
CA ASP A 318 -40.75 32.05 4.21
C ASP A 318 -41.41 33.40 3.81
N SER A 319 -41.00 33.98 2.69
CA SER A 319 -41.41 35.30 2.25
C SER A 319 -42.37 35.25 1.06
N GLN A 320 -43.53 34.61 1.25
CA GLN A 320 -44.77 35.04 0.58
C GLN A 320 -46.00 34.91 1.51
N ALA A 321 -45.94 35.56 2.66
CA ALA A 321 -47.16 36.13 3.26
C ALA A 321 -47.37 37.52 2.65
N VAL A 322 -47.92 37.56 1.43
CA VAL A 322 -48.39 38.83 0.85
C VAL A 322 -49.54 39.32 1.71
N ASN A 323 -49.33 40.43 2.42
CA ASN A 323 -50.40 41.25 3.00
C ASN A 323 -51.28 41.79 1.87
N GLY A 324 -52.27 41.00 1.46
CA GLY A 324 -53.31 41.37 0.51
C GLY A 324 -54.65 41.53 1.23
N ILE A 325 -55.21 42.73 1.11
CA ILE A 325 -56.51 43.16 1.62
C ILE A 325 -57.62 42.14 1.29
N GLN A 326 -58.43 41.76 2.29
CA GLN A 326 -59.63 40.96 2.07
C GLN A 326 -60.68 41.76 1.30
N ILE A 327 -61.01 41.32 0.08
CA ILE A 327 -62.23 41.66 -0.61
C ILE A 327 -62.93 40.38 -1.04
N ASN A 328 -64.14 40.19 -0.49
CA ASN A 328 -65.23 39.27 -0.83
C ASN A 328 -64.97 38.12 -1.83
N GLY A 329 -65.20 36.88 -1.35
CA GLY A 329 -65.78 35.80 -2.16
C GLY A 329 -64.91 34.55 -2.35
N LYS A 330 -65.33 33.44 -1.74
CA LYS A 330 -65.00 32.02 -2.02
C LYS A 330 -63.58 31.72 -2.54
N ALA A 331 -62.71 31.22 -1.67
CA ALA A 331 -61.43 30.61 -2.06
C ALA A 331 -61.47 29.08 -1.86
N GLY A 332 -61.31 28.34 -2.97
CA GLY A 332 -61.07 26.90 -2.96
C GLY A 332 -59.68 26.56 -2.42
N LYS A 333 -59.54 25.37 -1.85
CA LYS A 333 -58.26 24.80 -1.43
C LYS A 333 -57.42 24.45 -2.68
N THR A 334 -56.56 25.35 -3.12
CA THR A 334 -55.41 24.99 -3.97
C THR A 334 -54.27 24.55 -3.05
N GLN A 335 -54.02 23.24 -2.99
CA GLN A 335 -52.79 22.69 -2.41
C GLN A 335 -51.62 23.05 -3.32
N ASN A 336 -50.61 23.72 -2.77
CA ASN A 336 -49.38 24.05 -3.47
C ASN A 336 -48.47 22.80 -3.53
N PRO A 337 -48.06 22.27 -4.69
CA PRO A 337 -47.32 21.00 -4.80
C PRO A 337 -45.86 21.06 -4.31
N ALA A 338 -45.37 22.23 -3.91
CA ALA A 338 -43.95 22.48 -3.66
C ALA A 338 -43.46 22.18 -2.22
N LYS A 339 -44.36 21.79 -1.29
CA LYS A 339 -44.00 21.69 0.14
C LYS A 339 -42.99 20.57 0.47
N ASP A 340 -42.87 19.56 -0.40
CA ASP A 340 -41.93 18.44 -0.22
C ASP A 340 -40.53 18.70 -0.79
N LEU A 341 -40.29 19.83 -1.46
CA LEU A 341 -39.02 20.16 -2.13
C LEU A 341 -38.30 21.38 -1.54
N SER A 342 -38.85 22.03 -0.52
CA SER A 342 -38.24 23.20 0.13
C SER A 342 -38.17 23.05 1.66
N ILE A 343 -37.20 23.71 2.28
CA ILE A 343 -37.04 23.78 3.74
C ILE A 343 -36.73 25.23 4.15
N SER A 344 -37.24 25.69 5.29
CA SER A 344 -36.92 27.02 5.78
C SER A 344 -35.45 27.10 6.26
N PRO A 345 -34.80 28.27 6.22
CA PRO A 345 -33.45 28.44 6.77
C PRO A 345 -33.36 28.04 8.25
N SER A 346 -34.42 28.28 9.03
CA SER A 346 -34.49 27.90 10.45
C SER A 346 -34.57 26.39 10.66
N GLU A 347 -35.39 25.67 9.89
CA GLU A 347 -35.50 24.21 10.00
C GLU A 347 -34.24 23.53 9.48
N ALA A 348 -33.64 24.04 8.40
CA ALA A 348 -32.35 23.54 7.90
C ALA A 348 -31.25 23.69 8.96
N ASN A 349 -31.20 24.83 9.65
CA ASN A 349 -30.23 25.07 10.72
C ASN A 349 -30.48 24.17 11.95
N GLN A 350 -31.74 23.92 12.32
CA GLN A 350 -32.09 22.99 13.40
C GLN A 350 -31.70 21.55 13.10
N LEU A 351 -31.93 21.07 11.87
CA LEU A 351 -31.52 19.73 11.44
C LEU A 351 -30.00 19.60 11.44
N ALA A 352 -29.27 20.62 11.01
CA ALA A 352 -27.80 20.65 11.09
C ALA A 352 -27.30 20.59 12.54
N GLN A 353 -27.94 21.30 13.47
CA GLN A 353 -27.59 21.26 14.89
C GLN A 353 -27.89 19.92 15.56
N LEU A 354 -28.99 19.26 15.20
CA LEU A 354 -29.32 17.92 15.69
C LEU A 354 -28.26 16.88 15.26
N GLY A 355 -27.77 16.98 14.02
CA GLY A 355 -26.68 16.12 13.52
C GLY A 355 -25.34 16.29 14.26
N LEU A 356 -25.11 17.43 14.92
CA LEU A 356 -23.88 17.73 15.65
C LEU A 356 -23.86 17.21 17.10
N THR A 357 -25.01 16.77 17.65
CA THR A 357 -25.14 16.47 19.09
C THR A 357 -25.27 14.98 19.43
N SER A 358 -25.26 14.07 18.44
CA SER A 358 -25.51 12.64 18.66
C SER A 358 -24.27 11.75 18.85
N THR A 359 -23.10 12.28 19.19
CA THR A 359 -21.92 11.48 19.56
C THR A 359 -21.33 11.97 20.88
N THR A 360 -21.59 11.24 21.96
CA THR A 360 -20.85 11.39 23.23
C THR A 360 -19.45 10.82 23.05
N LEU A 361 -18.43 11.69 22.94
CA LEU A 361 -17.01 11.32 22.90
C LEU A 361 -16.40 11.25 24.33
N PRO A 362 -15.40 10.38 24.59
CA PRO A 362 -14.60 10.42 25.82
C PRO A 362 -13.66 11.66 25.86
N PRO A 363 -13.09 12.03 27.03
CA PRO A 363 -12.35 13.28 27.18
C PRO A 363 -10.99 13.25 26.46
N ALA A 364 -10.71 14.31 25.70
CA ALA A 364 -9.50 14.51 24.91
C ALA A 364 -8.24 14.80 25.75
N PRO A 365 -7.04 14.34 25.33
CA PRO A 365 -5.77 14.91 25.78
C PRO A 365 -5.54 16.28 25.13
N LYS A 366 -4.91 17.19 25.87
CA LYS A 366 -4.71 18.59 25.50
C LYS A 366 -3.44 18.83 24.66
N THR A 367 -3.58 19.84 23.79
CA THR A 367 -2.61 20.77 23.17
C THR A 367 -1.78 20.34 21.95
N GLY A 368 -2.04 21.03 20.83
CA GLY A 368 -1.19 21.13 19.63
C GLY A 368 -1.95 21.53 18.36
N LEU A 369 -2.29 22.82 18.22
CA LEU A 369 -2.77 23.55 17.02
C LEU A 369 -3.67 22.79 16.00
N SER A 370 -4.98 22.83 16.22
CA SER A 370 -6.00 22.39 15.27
C SER A 370 -6.42 23.52 14.32
N ALA A 371 -6.21 23.34 13.00
CA ALA A 371 -7.02 24.01 11.99
C ALA A 371 -8.44 23.43 12.05
N GLN A 372 -9.41 24.25 12.43
CA GLN A 372 -10.83 23.90 12.41
C GLN A 372 -11.37 24.05 10.99
N GLY A 373 -11.87 22.96 10.41
CA GLY A 373 -12.72 23.03 9.21
C GLY A 373 -12.64 21.85 8.25
N ALA A 374 -12.95 20.63 8.69
CA ALA A 374 -13.41 19.57 7.79
C ALA A 374 -14.26 18.59 8.59
N THR A 375 -15.54 18.46 8.22
CA THR A 375 -16.43 17.43 8.75
C THR A 375 -16.07 16.08 8.13
N GLY A 376 -15.30 15.27 8.85
CA GLY A 376 -15.52 13.81 8.98
C GLY A 376 -15.49 12.91 7.73
N GLU A 377 -14.84 13.25 6.63
CA GLU A 377 -14.51 12.30 5.56
C GLU A 377 -12.99 12.03 5.55
N ASP A 378 -12.60 10.75 5.61
CA ASP A 378 -11.22 10.26 5.79
C ASP A 378 -10.29 10.66 4.62
N SER A 379 -9.58 11.78 4.77
CA SER A 379 -8.60 12.28 3.78
C SER A 379 -7.43 11.33 3.52
N TRP A 380 -7.19 10.35 4.41
CA TRP A 380 -6.02 9.47 4.34
C TRP A 380 -6.08 8.43 3.22
N ASP A 381 -7.27 8.06 2.74
CA ASP A 381 -7.45 7.17 1.58
C ASP A 381 -7.18 7.85 0.23
N GLU A 382 -7.08 9.17 0.24
CA GLU A 382 -6.84 9.96 -0.97
C GLU A 382 -5.37 10.00 -1.35
N PHE A 383 -4.47 9.81 -0.39
CA PHE A 383 -3.05 9.72 -0.66
C PHE A 383 -2.74 8.38 -1.34
N PRO A 384 -2.00 8.37 -2.47
CA PRO A 384 -1.57 7.13 -3.10
C PRO A 384 -0.71 6.33 -2.12
N ASN A 385 -0.74 5.01 -2.22
CA ASN A 385 0.18 4.17 -1.46
C ASN A 385 1.61 4.49 -1.87
N GLY A 386 2.47 4.80 -0.90
CA GLY A 386 3.87 5.06 -1.21
C GLY A 386 4.66 5.71 -0.10
N ARG A 387 5.96 5.78 -0.36
CA ARG A 387 6.98 6.26 0.58
C ARG A 387 6.90 7.76 0.89
N PHE A 388 6.39 8.57 -0.03
CA PHE A 388 6.34 10.02 0.15
C PHE A 388 4.96 10.53 0.59
N THR A 389 4.17 9.65 1.20
CA THR A 389 2.82 9.98 1.63
C THR A 389 2.77 10.20 3.14
N ASP A 390 1.61 10.60 3.65
CA ASP A 390 1.44 10.85 5.08
C ASP A 390 1.74 9.60 5.91
N VAL A 391 2.66 9.69 6.87
CA VAL A 391 3.03 8.56 7.75
C VAL A 391 1.89 8.08 8.62
N ARG A 392 0.83 8.88 8.77
CA ARG A 392 -0.41 8.49 9.44
C ARG A 392 -1.27 7.60 8.55
N SER A 393 -1.02 7.54 7.26
CA SER A 393 -1.69 6.59 6.38
C SER A 393 -1.38 5.16 6.82
N PRO A 394 -2.40 4.31 7.04
CA PRO A 394 -2.21 2.88 7.28
C PRO A 394 -1.43 2.15 6.18
N ALA A 395 -1.39 2.72 4.97
CA ALA A 395 -0.71 2.15 3.81
C ALA A 395 0.65 2.83 3.52
N TYR A 396 1.15 3.68 4.43
CA TYR A 396 2.41 4.38 4.27
C TYR A 396 3.58 3.41 3.98
N GLY A 397 4.42 3.78 3.00
CA GLY A 397 5.62 3.03 2.59
C GLY A 397 5.35 1.74 1.81
N GLU A 398 4.12 1.22 1.82
CA GLU A 398 3.77 -0.03 1.14
C GLU A 398 3.18 0.25 -0.26
N ILE A 399 4.01 0.13 -1.30
CA ILE A 399 3.61 0.40 -2.69
C ILE A 399 2.81 -0.76 -3.30
N ASP A 400 3.16 -1.99 -2.95
CA ASP A 400 2.63 -3.22 -3.56
C ASP A 400 2.27 -4.33 -2.54
N GLY A 401 2.54 -4.15 -1.25
CA GLY A 401 2.23 -5.12 -0.19
C GLY A 401 3.25 -6.26 -0.04
N TRP A 402 4.39 -6.20 -0.73
CA TRP A 402 5.43 -7.25 -0.74
C TRP A 402 6.75 -6.82 -0.06
N GLY A 403 6.76 -5.71 0.69
CA GLY A 403 7.86 -5.29 1.57
C GLY A 403 9.14 -4.82 0.86
N SER A 404 10.22 -4.62 1.63
CA SER A 404 11.43 -3.82 1.31
C SER A 404 12.52 -4.47 0.43
N GLY A 405 12.17 -5.37 -0.48
CA GLY A 405 13.17 -6.22 -1.18
C GLY A 405 13.77 -5.72 -2.46
N LEU A 406 14.86 -6.38 -2.88
CA LEU A 406 15.30 -6.32 -4.28
C LEU A 406 14.10 -6.72 -5.16
N LYS A 407 13.76 -5.84 -6.10
CA LYS A 407 12.54 -5.97 -6.90
C LYS A 407 12.75 -6.80 -8.17
N ILE A 408 13.96 -7.33 -8.36
CA ILE A 408 14.35 -8.22 -9.47
C ILE A 408 15.00 -9.49 -8.93
N THR A 409 15.06 -10.53 -9.76
CA THR A 409 15.65 -11.82 -9.39
C THR A 409 17.16 -11.74 -9.24
N ALA A 410 17.74 -12.72 -8.54
CA ALA A 410 19.18 -12.79 -8.32
C ALA A 410 20.02 -12.83 -9.60
N ALA A 411 19.59 -13.67 -10.54
CA ALA A 411 20.26 -13.82 -11.81
C ALA A 411 20.21 -12.53 -12.64
N GLN A 412 19.09 -11.80 -12.59
CA GLN A 412 18.96 -10.52 -13.26
C GLN A 412 19.83 -9.46 -12.57
N ALA A 413 19.80 -9.37 -11.25
CA ALA A 413 20.63 -8.46 -10.46
C ALA A 413 22.13 -8.65 -10.70
N LEU A 414 22.63 -9.89 -10.70
CA LEU A 414 24.05 -10.17 -10.98
C LEU A 414 24.43 -9.80 -12.42
N LYS A 415 23.51 -9.95 -13.37
CA LYS A 415 23.71 -9.57 -14.77
C LYS A 415 23.73 -8.04 -14.94
N GLU A 416 22.78 -7.33 -14.32
CA GLU A 416 22.60 -5.89 -14.48
C GLU A 416 23.49 -5.06 -13.56
N TRP A 417 23.82 -5.52 -12.35
CA TRP A 417 24.59 -4.73 -11.38
C TRP A 417 26.05 -5.17 -11.29
N GLY A 418 26.39 -6.31 -11.89
CA GLY A 418 27.74 -6.83 -11.97
C GLY A 418 28.32 -7.22 -10.60
N VAL A 419 29.63 -7.06 -10.45
CA VAL A 419 30.40 -7.46 -9.25
C VAL A 419 31.26 -6.26 -8.80
N PRO A 420 30.66 -5.23 -8.17
CA PRO A 420 31.38 -4.00 -7.82
C PRO A 420 32.41 -4.31 -6.73
N VAL A 421 33.67 -3.90 -6.90
CA VAL A 421 34.74 -4.13 -5.91
C VAL A 421 35.35 -2.83 -5.38
N SER A 422 34.94 -1.70 -5.94
CA SER A 422 35.35 -0.35 -5.54
C SER A 422 34.18 0.65 -5.60
N THR A 423 34.33 1.80 -4.95
CA THR A 423 33.36 2.91 -5.05
C THR A 423 33.28 3.49 -6.47
N SER A 424 34.34 3.34 -7.27
CA SER A 424 34.32 3.70 -8.69
C SER A 424 33.39 2.79 -9.50
N ASP A 425 33.34 1.49 -9.19
CA ASP A 425 32.44 0.55 -9.87
C ASP A 425 30.97 0.87 -9.55
N LEU A 426 30.69 1.25 -8.30
CA LEU A 426 29.36 1.72 -7.91
C LEU A 426 28.99 3.01 -8.66
N SER A 427 29.90 3.98 -8.71
CA SER A 427 29.69 5.21 -9.47
C SER A 427 29.41 4.92 -10.96
N ALA A 428 30.12 3.95 -11.55
CA ALA A 428 29.88 3.51 -12.93
C ALA A 428 28.50 2.86 -13.10
N LEU A 429 28.04 2.04 -12.15
CA LEU A 429 26.71 1.43 -12.19
C LEU A 429 25.60 2.49 -12.14
N PHE A 430 25.63 3.39 -11.15
CA PHE A 430 24.62 4.43 -11.00
C PHE A 430 24.60 5.39 -12.20
N THR A 431 25.78 5.74 -12.74
CA THR A 431 25.83 6.58 -13.96
C THR A 431 25.36 5.84 -15.20
N ALA A 432 25.66 4.54 -15.36
CA ALA A 432 25.15 3.73 -16.48
C ALA A 432 23.61 3.66 -16.47
N TYR A 433 23.00 3.50 -15.30
CA TYR A 433 21.53 3.58 -15.14
C TYR A 433 20.99 4.95 -15.56
N LEU A 434 21.61 6.05 -15.11
CA LEU A 434 21.20 7.40 -15.50
C LEU A 434 21.35 7.66 -17.02
N HIS A 435 22.29 6.99 -17.68
CA HIS A 435 22.43 7.00 -19.13
C HIS A 435 21.43 6.09 -19.86
N SER A 436 20.55 5.39 -19.14
CA SER A 436 19.63 4.39 -19.67
C SER A 436 20.35 3.30 -20.48
N ASP A 437 21.51 2.84 -19.98
CA ASP A 437 22.26 1.75 -20.63
C ASP A 437 21.39 0.48 -20.67
N PRO A 438 21.23 -0.17 -21.85
CA PRO A 438 20.40 -1.36 -21.99
C PRO A 438 20.86 -2.57 -21.15
N ASN A 439 22.09 -2.56 -20.63
CA ASN A 439 22.61 -3.59 -19.73
C ASN A 439 22.43 -3.24 -18.25
N HIS A 440 22.10 -1.99 -17.92
CA HIS A 440 21.98 -1.45 -16.56
C HIS A 440 20.65 -0.70 -16.42
N LEU A 441 19.54 -1.38 -16.73
CA LEU A 441 18.20 -0.77 -16.75
C LEU A 441 17.63 -0.51 -15.37
N THR A 442 18.25 -1.07 -14.33
CA THR A 442 17.81 -0.98 -12.94
C THR A 442 18.96 -0.66 -12.00
N THR A 443 18.60 -0.24 -10.78
CA THR A 443 19.47 -0.20 -9.62
C THR A 443 18.81 -0.97 -8.47
N PRO A 444 19.53 -1.29 -7.39
CA PRO A 444 18.92 -1.86 -6.19
C PRO A 444 17.79 -1.01 -5.59
N PHE A 445 17.77 0.29 -5.89
CA PHE A 445 16.80 1.26 -5.38
C PHE A 445 15.66 1.56 -6.38
N CYS A 446 15.78 1.13 -7.64
CA CYS A 446 14.79 1.40 -8.69
C CYS A 446 14.82 0.30 -9.77
N ASP A 447 13.72 -0.41 -9.90
CA ASP A 447 13.48 -1.48 -10.89
C ASP A 447 12.79 -0.99 -12.17
N LEU A 448 12.52 0.31 -12.25
CA LEU A 448 11.92 0.96 -13.40
C LEU A 448 12.97 1.74 -14.20
N PRO A 449 12.76 1.92 -15.52
CA PRO A 449 13.54 2.87 -16.30
C PRO A 449 13.47 4.27 -15.70
N LEU A 450 14.50 5.08 -15.98
CA LEU A 450 14.58 6.45 -15.50
C LEU A 450 13.33 7.25 -15.89
N SER A 451 12.71 7.89 -14.89
CA SER A 451 11.52 8.73 -15.09
C SER A 451 11.80 9.83 -16.13
N PRO A 452 10.86 10.12 -17.04
CA PRO A 452 11.00 11.24 -17.97
C PRO A 452 11.33 12.57 -17.27
N GLU A 453 10.84 12.81 -16.05
CA GLU A 453 11.13 14.06 -15.31
C GLU A 453 12.61 14.16 -14.90
N SER A 454 13.27 13.05 -14.61
CA SER A 454 14.68 13.04 -14.21
C SER A 454 15.61 13.50 -15.33
N HIS A 455 15.15 13.45 -16.59
CA HIS A 455 15.90 14.00 -17.72
C HIS A 455 16.08 15.52 -17.62
N MET A 456 15.19 16.22 -16.91
CA MET A 456 15.29 17.67 -16.69
C MET A 456 16.50 18.06 -15.84
N ILE A 457 16.99 17.15 -14.99
CA ILE A 457 18.09 17.36 -14.05
C ILE A 457 19.25 16.37 -14.26
N LEU A 458 19.23 15.63 -15.37
CA LEU A 458 20.18 14.56 -15.68
C LEU A 458 21.65 15.00 -15.58
N PRO A 459 22.08 16.17 -16.11
CA PRO A 459 23.47 16.60 -15.97
C PRO A 459 23.92 16.72 -14.50
N HIS A 460 23.03 17.16 -13.61
CA HIS A 460 23.31 17.28 -12.18
C HIS A 460 23.39 15.91 -11.51
N LEU A 461 22.48 15.00 -11.84
CA LEU A 461 22.51 13.63 -11.33
C LEU A 461 23.79 12.89 -11.77
N LEU A 462 24.22 13.05 -13.03
CA LEU A 462 25.47 12.47 -13.52
C LEU A 462 26.69 13.05 -12.79
N ALA A 463 26.71 14.35 -12.50
CA ALA A 463 27.78 14.97 -11.73
C ALA A 463 27.86 14.42 -10.30
N LEU A 464 26.72 14.32 -9.62
CA LEU A 464 26.61 13.78 -8.25
C LEU A 464 27.07 12.31 -8.17
N ASN A 465 26.62 11.47 -9.11
CA ASN A 465 26.96 10.04 -9.13
C ASN A 465 28.34 9.74 -9.72
N SER A 466 29.09 10.76 -10.17
CA SER A 466 30.41 10.56 -10.77
C SER A 466 31.40 9.97 -9.76
N ALA A 467 32.44 9.28 -10.26
CA ALA A 467 33.51 8.75 -9.42
C ALA A 467 34.28 9.83 -8.63
N LYS A 468 34.16 11.11 -9.02
CA LYS A 468 34.74 12.27 -8.31
C LYS A 468 33.91 12.67 -7.10
N VAL A 469 32.58 12.68 -7.23
CA VAL A 469 31.67 13.22 -6.20
C VAL A 469 31.09 12.13 -5.31
N GLN A 470 30.73 10.96 -5.86
CA GLN A 470 30.24 9.79 -5.12
C GLN A 470 29.01 10.05 -4.24
N HIS A 471 28.12 10.95 -4.65
CA HIS A 471 26.81 11.15 -4.04
C HIS A 471 25.81 10.24 -4.77
N TRP A 472 25.76 8.96 -4.39
CA TRP A 472 24.95 7.98 -5.11
C TRP A 472 23.46 8.20 -4.88
N THR A 473 22.77 8.73 -5.89
CA THR A 473 21.39 9.20 -5.77
C THR A 473 20.40 8.05 -5.83
N VAL A 474 19.44 8.05 -4.92
CA VAL A 474 18.39 7.03 -4.79
C VAL A 474 16.97 7.60 -4.87
N GLY A 475 16.85 8.93 -4.90
CA GLY A 475 15.58 9.64 -5.10
C GLY A 475 15.87 11.06 -5.56
N SER A 476 15.08 11.60 -6.48
CA SER A 476 15.25 12.97 -6.95
C SER A 476 14.01 13.46 -7.67
N GLN A 477 13.77 14.77 -7.63
CA GLN A 477 12.72 15.44 -8.39
C GLN A 477 13.19 16.84 -8.82
N PRO A 478 12.85 17.30 -10.03
CA PRO A 478 13.13 18.67 -10.45
C PRO A 478 12.24 19.68 -9.70
N ALA A 479 12.58 20.96 -9.80
CA ALA A 479 11.66 22.03 -9.44
C ALA A 479 10.73 22.35 -10.63
N VAL A 480 9.44 22.51 -10.33
CA VAL A 480 8.39 22.81 -11.31
C VAL A 480 7.54 23.96 -10.79
N ASP A 481 7.36 24.98 -11.63
CA ASP A 481 6.50 26.13 -11.36
C ASP A 481 5.33 26.14 -12.34
N ALA A 482 4.15 25.73 -11.84
CA ALA A 482 2.88 25.75 -12.56
C ALA A 482 2.87 25.01 -13.91
N ALA A 483 3.33 23.75 -13.94
CA ALA A 483 3.06 22.88 -15.09
C ALA A 483 1.55 22.58 -15.19
N LYS A 484 1.03 22.36 -16.40
CA LYS A 484 -0.37 21.95 -16.56
C LYS A 484 -0.58 20.57 -15.94
N SER A 485 -1.76 20.32 -15.36
CA SER A 485 -2.09 18.98 -14.84
C SER A 485 -2.08 17.89 -15.91
N GLU A 486 -2.27 18.26 -17.18
CA GLU A 486 -2.18 17.35 -18.33
C GLU A 486 -0.78 17.22 -18.93
N ASP A 487 0.24 17.81 -18.31
CA ASP A 487 1.62 17.65 -18.78
C ASP A 487 2.03 16.17 -18.80
N GLY A 488 2.64 15.72 -19.89
CA GLY A 488 2.96 14.29 -20.09
C GLY A 488 4.16 13.78 -19.29
N VAL A 489 4.85 14.66 -18.56
CA VAL A 489 6.05 14.33 -17.77
C VAL A 489 5.79 14.51 -16.28
N VAL A 490 5.30 15.68 -15.87
CA VAL A 490 5.11 16.03 -14.45
C VAL A 490 3.64 16.24 -14.05
N GLY A 491 2.73 16.15 -15.03
CA GLY A 491 1.30 16.40 -14.81
C GLY A 491 0.61 15.23 -14.11
N TRP A 492 -0.28 15.56 -13.18
CA TRP A 492 -1.17 14.62 -12.50
C TRP A 492 -2.46 15.33 -12.05
N GLY A 493 -3.47 14.53 -11.71
CA GLY A 493 -4.74 15.02 -11.19
C GLY A 493 -5.72 15.53 -12.27
N PRO A 494 -6.83 16.16 -11.86
CA PRO A 494 -7.89 16.59 -12.78
C PRO A 494 -7.39 17.59 -13.84
N ARG A 495 -7.99 17.52 -15.04
CA ARG A 495 -7.74 18.46 -16.13
C ARG A 495 -8.04 19.91 -15.76
N GLY A 496 -7.31 20.85 -16.35
CA GLY A 496 -7.46 22.28 -16.13
C GLY A 496 -6.83 22.82 -14.84
N GLY A 497 -5.96 22.03 -14.20
CA GLY A 497 -5.21 22.42 -13.00
C GLY A 497 -3.74 22.73 -13.28
N TYR A 498 -3.01 23.01 -12.20
CA TYR A 498 -1.57 23.27 -12.23
C TYR A 498 -0.83 22.47 -11.16
N VAL A 499 0.34 21.95 -11.51
CA VAL A 499 1.23 21.15 -10.65
C VAL A 499 2.50 21.94 -10.35
N PHE A 500 2.99 21.79 -9.12
CA PHE A 500 4.19 22.43 -8.60
C PHE A 500 5.06 21.42 -7.87
N GLN A 501 6.38 21.61 -7.97
CA GLN A 501 7.37 20.75 -7.35
C GLN A 501 8.53 21.58 -6.77
N LYS A 502 8.93 21.29 -5.53
CA LYS A 502 10.25 21.69 -5.01
C LYS A 502 11.29 20.68 -5.50
N ALA A 503 12.49 21.17 -5.79
CA ALA A 503 13.61 20.29 -6.08
C ALA A 503 14.05 19.58 -4.80
N PHE A 504 14.26 18.27 -4.88
CA PHE A 504 14.92 17.51 -3.83
C PHE A 504 15.81 16.43 -4.43
N VAL A 505 16.78 15.97 -3.64
CA VAL A 505 17.60 14.82 -3.95
C VAL A 505 17.95 14.04 -2.70
N GLU A 506 18.04 12.73 -2.84
CA GLU A 506 18.43 11.79 -1.81
C GLU A 506 19.60 10.95 -2.29
N PHE A 507 20.62 10.81 -1.45
CA PHE A 507 21.82 10.07 -1.82
C PHE A 507 22.54 9.48 -0.61
N PHE A 508 23.38 8.48 -0.86
CA PHE A 508 24.31 7.93 0.12
C PHE A 508 25.66 8.64 0.05
N VAL A 509 26.19 9.03 1.21
CA VAL A 509 27.50 9.70 1.36
C VAL A 509 28.23 9.27 2.63
N THR A 510 29.51 9.62 2.73
CA THR A 510 30.32 9.41 3.93
C THR A 510 29.97 10.40 5.04
N GLU A 511 30.37 10.11 6.29
CA GLU A 511 30.15 11.02 7.41
C GLU A 511 30.86 12.38 7.24
N ASP A 512 32.05 12.40 6.65
CA ASP A 512 32.78 13.64 6.36
C ASP A 512 31.98 14.57 5.45
N GLU A 513 31.27 14.01 4.47
CA GLU A 513 30.43 14.77 3.57
C GLU A 513 29.15 15.24 4.26
N VAL A 514 28.56 14.44 5.16
CA VAL A 514 27.46 14.91 6.03
C VAL A 514 27.90 16.10 6.87
N ASN A 515 29.11 16.06 7.45
CA ASN A 515 29.67 17.18 8.22
C ASN A 515 29.80 18.44 7.35
N ARG A 516 30.31 18.29 6.11
CA ARG A 516 30.45 19.39 5.15
C ARG A 516 29.08 19.99 4.79
N LEU A 517 28.11 19.16 4.43
CA LEU A 517 26.76 19.59 4.06
C LEU A 517 26.03 20.26 5.24
N THR A 518 26.15 19.71 6.45
CA THR A 518 25.56 20.31 7.66
C THR A 518 26.06 21.74 7.84
N LYS A 519 27.39 21.93 7.78
CA LYS A 519 28.01 23.25 7.91
C LYS A 519 27.56 24.19 6.79
N LYS A 520 27.52 23.71 5.54
CA LYS A 520 27.08 24.52 4.40
C LYS A 520 25.63 24.95 4.53
N VAL A 521 24.74 24.09 5.01
CA VAL A 521 23.33 24.43 5.27
C VAL A 521 23.22 25.52 6.33
N GLU A 522 24.02 25.46 7.40
CA GLU A 522 24.05 26.48 8.46
C GLU A 522 24.58 27.83 7.96
N GLU A 523 25.65 27.84 7.16
CA GLU A 523 26.33 29.06 6.72
C GLU A 523 25.67 29.71 5.49
N GLU A 524 25.22 28.89 4.53
CA GLU A 524 24.78 29.34 3.21
C GLU A 524 23.31 29.00 2.89
N GLY A 525 22.68 28.11 3.66
CA GLY A 525 21.32 27.63 3.37
C GLY A 525 20.22 28.68 3.49
N LYS A 526 20.43 29.75 4.28
CA LYS A 526 19.54 30.93 4.42
C LYS A 526 18.05 30.58 4.69
N GLY A 527 17.78 29.44 5.32
CA GLY A 527 16.42 28.93 5.55
C GLY A 527 15.70 28.44 4.29
N LEU A 528 16.38 28.34 3.14
CA LEU A 528 15.85 27.82 1.88
C LEU A 528 16.13 26.33 1.69
N ILE A 529 16.89 25.71 2.58
CA ILE A 529 17.29 24.32 2.46
C ILE A 529 16.86 23.57 3.70
N THR A 530 16.15 22.47 3.50
CA THR A 530 15.89 21.45 4.52
C THR A 530 16.80 20.26 4.28
N MET A 531 17.43 19.76 5.35
CA MET A 531 18.27 18.58 5.32
C MET A 531 17.81 17.54 6.36
N TYR A 532 17.77 16.28 5.94
CA TYR A 532 17.67 15.11 6.82
C TYR A 532 18.86 14.20 6.54
N ALA A 533 19.57 13.73 7.56
CA ALA A 533 20.68 12.81 7.42
C ALA A 533 20.65 11.75 8.52
N ALA A 534 20.70 10.47 8.17
CA ALA A 534 20.73 9.37 9.13
C ALA A 534 21.62 8.20 8.69
N ASN A 535 22.11 7.44 9.67
CA ASN A 535 22.87 6.21 9.42
C ASN A 535 22.20 4.98 10.05
N ARG A 536 22.72 3.78 9.71
CA ARG A 536 22.22 2.52 10.26
C ARG A 536 22.37 2.42 11.79
N LYS A 537 23.36 3.11 12.36
CA LYS A 537 23.68 3.10 13.79
C LYS A 537 22.70 3.95 14.64
N GLY A 538 21.73 4.60 14.00
CA GLY A 538 20.70 5.40 14.67
C GLY A 538 21.09 6.86 14.91
N ALA A 539 22.22 7.32 14.37
CA ALA A 539 22.55 8.74 14.39
C ALA A 539 21.70 9.49 13.36
N PHE A 540 21.19 10.67 13.74
CA PHE A 540 20.31 11.48 12.93
C PHE A 540 20.66 12.97 13.08
N ARG A 541 20.60 13.73 11.98
CA ARG A 541 20.84 15.17 11.92
C ARG A 541 19.82 15.83 11.00
N THR A 542 19.24 16.93 11.46
CA THR A 542 18.34 17.76 10.66
C THR A 542 18.40 19.22 11.11
N ASN A 543 18.02 20.13 10.24
CA ASN A 543 17.84 21.55 10.54
C ASN A 543 16.35 21.95 10.63
N THR A 544 15.45 20.98 10.76
CA THR A 544 14.00 21.21 10.87
C THR A 544 13.53 21.04 12.31
N ASP A 545 12.46 21.74 12.67
CA ASP A 545 11.79 21.51 13.94
C ASP A 545 11.09 20.15 13.93
N LYS A 546 11.01 19.52 15.09
CA LYS A 546 10.28 18.25 15.27
C LYS A 546 8.83 18.41 14.77
N ASP A 547 8.36 17.41 14.01
CA ASP A 547 7.02 17.36 13.39
C ASP A 547 6.80 18.33 12.21
N SER A 548 7.87 18.94 11.67
CA SER A 548 7.77 19.75 10.44
C SER A 548 7.49 18.88 9.22
N VAL A 549 6.48 19.28 8.44
CA VAL A 549 6.09 18.61 7.18
C VAL A 549 6.51 19.45 5.98
N ASN A 550 7.30 18.88 5.08
CA ASN A 550 7.67 19.55 3.83
C ASN A 550 6.86 18.99 2.67
N ALA A 551 5.82 19.70 2.25
CA ALA A 551 5.18 19.45 0.95
C ALA A 551 6.19 19.79 -0.16
N VAL A 552 6.54 18.78 -0.97
CA VAL A 552 7.46 18.92 -2.10
C VAL A 552 6.77 18.80 -3.44
N THR A 553 5.57 18.23 -3.50
CA THR A 553 4.73 18.22 -4.72
C THR A 553 3.28 18.53 -4.36
N TRP A 554 2.68 19.50 -5.04
CA TRP A 554 1.30 19.89 -4.84
C TRP A 554 0.63 20.31 -6.14
N GLY A 555 -0.70 20.24 -6.15
CA GLY A 555 -1.55 20.60 -7.28
C GLY A 555 -2.68 21.54 -6.87
N VAL A 556 -3.05 22.43 -7.78
CA VAL A 556 -4.21 23.31 -7.66
C VAL A 556 -5.18 22.95 -8.78
N PHE A 557 -6.34 22.39 -8.41
CA PHE A 557 -7.30 21.85 -9.36
C PHE A 557 -8.65 22.59 -9.29
N PRO A 558 -9.38 22.71 -10.41
CA PRO A 558 -10.70 23.34 -10.42
C PRO A 558 -11.69 22.66 -9.46
N GLY A 559 -12.28 23.43 -8.55
CA GLY A 559 -13.32 22.93 -7.64
C GLY A 559 -12.82 22.02 -6.51
N GLN A 560 -11.51 22.01 -6.24
CA GLN A 560 -10.89 21.23 -5.16
C GLN A 560 -9.99 22.12 -4.30
N GLU A 561 -9.70 21.67 -3.08
CA GLU A 561 -8.62 22.26 -2.27
C GLU A 561 -7.24 21.91 -2.85
N ILE A 562 -6.18 22.52 -2.30
CA ILE A 562 -4.81 22.20 -2.73
C ILE A 562 -4.52 20.75 -2.35
N ALA A 563 -4.22 19.92 -3.35
CA ALA A 563 -3.85 18.53 -3.14
C ALA A 563 -2.33 18.41 -3.02
N GLN A 564 -1.85 17.57 -2.10
CA GLN A 564 -0.43 17.31 -1.89
C GLN A 564 -0.18 15.84 -2.16
N SER A 565 0.63 15.52 -3.17
CA SER A 565 0.94 14.13 -3.53
C SER A 565 2.18 13.59 -2.83
N THR A 566 3.08 14.49 -2.41
CA THR A 566 4.44 14.13 -1.97
C THR A 566 4.87 15.05 -0.83
N ILE A 567 5.13 14.44 0.32
CA ILE A 567 5.65 15.08 1.52
C ILE A 567 6.95 14.40 1.97
N ILE A 568 7.84 15.18 2.58
CA ILE A 568 9.04 14.68 3.24
C ILE A 568 9.06 15.24 4.67
N GLU A 569 9.17 14.35 5.65
CA GLU A 569 9.20 14.69 7.07
C GLU A 569 10.15 13.74 7.81
N GLU A 570 10.48 14.05 9.06
CA GLU A 570 11.42 13.25 9.86
C GLU A 570 10.99 11.77 9.95
N THR A 571 9.71 11.52 10.27
CA THR A 571 9.20 10.14 10.41
C THR A 571 9.24 9.38 9.09
N SER A 572 8.90 10.03 7.96
CA SER A 572 8.89 9.36 6.66
C SER A 572 10.32 9.05 6.18
N PHE A 573 11.23 10.01 6.38
CA PHE A 573 12.66 9.83 6.11
C PHE A 573 13.28 8.71 6.94
N LEU A 574 13.01 8.65 8.25
CA LEU A 574 13.55 7.62 9.13
C LEU A 574 12.99 6.23 8.79
N ALA A 575 11.71 6.12 8.46
CA ALA A 575 11.12 4.86 8.01
C ALA A 575 11.77 4.36 6.72
N TRP A 576 11.95 5.24 5.73
CA TRP A 576 12.69 4.90 4.51
C TRP A 576 14.14 4.53 4.78
N LYS A 577 14.80 5.25 5.69
CA LYS A 577 16.21 5.01 6.00
C LYS A 577 16.44 3.55 6.35
N GLU A 578 15.58 2.94 7.15
CA GLU A 578 15.71 1.51 7.48
C GLU A 578 15.67 0.64 6.22
N GLU A 579 14.65 0.82 5.38
CA GLU A 579 14.52 0.10 4.11
C GLU A 579 15.71 0.32 3.16
N ALA A 580 16.19 1.56 3.02
CA ALA A 580 17.30 1.91 2.15
C ALA A 580 18.60 1.22 2.57
N PHE A 581 18.87 1.11 3.87
CA PHE A 581 20.02 0.37 4.38
C PHE A 581 19.85 -1.14 4.28
N ASP A 582 18.63 -1.65 4.40
CA ASP A 582 18.34 -3.06 4.16
C ASP A 582 18.56 -3.43 2.70
N ILE A 583 18.19 -2.58 1.74
CA ILE A 583 18.50 -2.79 0.30
C ILE A 583 20.01 -2.99 0.07
N TRP A 584 20.88 -2.22 0.74
CA TRP A 584 22.33 -2.45 0.65
C TRP A 584 22.75 -3.81 1.23
N THR A 585 22.13 -4.24 2.33
CA THR A 585 22.37 -5.57 2.91
C THR A 585 21.93 -6.67 1.95
N GLU A 586 20.74 -6.55 1.37
CA GLU A 586 20.22 -7.50 0.38
C GLU A 586 21.10 -7.55 -0.87
N TRP A 587 21.52 -6.39 -1.38
CA TRP A 587 22.46 -6.34 -2.49
C TRP A 587 23.82 -6.97 -2.13
N SER A 588 24.29 -6.80 -0.91
CA SER A 588 25.50 -7.48 -0.48
C SER A 588 25.35 -9.00 -0.49
N LEU A 589 24.12 -9.54 -0.33
CA LEU A 589 23.83 -10.98 -0.29
C LEU A 589 23.98 -11.66 -1.64
N LEU A 590 23.99 -10.90 -2.75
CA LEU A 590 24.34 -11.41 -4.09
C LEU A 590 25.74 -12.06 -4.16
N TYR A 591 26.64 -11.67 -3.25
CA TYR A 591 28.06 -12.00 -3.34
C TYR A 591 28.52 -12.88 -2.16
N PRO A 592 29.34 -13.91 -2.40
CA PRO A 592 29.81 -14.79 -1.33
C PRO A 592 30.52 -14.05 -0.19
N ARG A 593 30.38 -14.61 1.02
CA ARG A 593 31.07 -14.12 2.22
C ARG A 593 32.58 -14.05 1.97
N ASN A 594 33.19 -12.94 2.38
CA ASN A 594 34.62 -12.58 2.20
C ASN A 594 35.05 -12.06 0.82
N THR A 595 34.16 -11.96 -0.17
CA THR A 595 34.50 -11.31 -1.45
C THR A 595 34.70 -9.80 -1.28
N PRO A 596 35.49 -9.13 -2.14
CA PRO A 596 35.63 -7.68 -2.11
C PRO A 596 34.29 -6.95 -2.26
N SER A 597 33.40 -7.44 -3.12
CA SER A 597 32.06 -6.88 -3.32
C SER A 597 31.21 -6.94 -2.07
N ARG A 598 31.15 -8.11 -1.41
CA ARG A 598 30.44 -8.27 -0.14
C ARG A 598 30.93 -7.25 0.90
N LYS A 599 32.25 -7.15 1.07
CA LYS A 599 32.87 -6.24 2.04
C LYS A 599 32.61 -4.76 1.74
N LEU A 600 32.64 -4.38 0.46
CA LEU A 600 32.34 -3.01 0.03
C LEU A 600 30.90 -2.63 0.38
N LEU A 601 29.93 -3.46 -0.02
CA LEU A 601 28.51 -3.19 0.17
C LEU A 601 28.12 -3.22 1.66
N GLU A 602 28.63 -4.19 2.43
CA GLU A 602 28.45 -4.19 3.89
C GLU A 602 29.12 -2.98 4.55
N GLY A 603 30.28 -2.55 4.06
CA GLY A 603 30.94 -1.33 4.54
C GLY A 603 30.08 -0.10 4.35
N ILE A 604 29.46 0.05 3.18
CA ILE A 604 28.52 1.15 2.89
C ILE A 604 27.29 1.05 3.79
N ALA A 605 26.66 -0.13 3.86
CA ALA A 605 25.47 -0.36 4.66
C ALA A 605 25.66 -0.03 6.15
N ASN A 606 26.88 -0.22 6.69
CA ASN A 606 27.18 -0.04 8.10
C ASN A 606 27.72 1.35 8.46
N GLU A 607 28.47 2.00 7.54
CA GLU A 607 29.23 3.21 7.86
C GLU A 607 28.73 4.47 7.14
N TRP A 608 28.03 4.34 6.02
CA TRP A 608 27.56 5.50 5.25
C TRP A 608 26.27 6.07 5.82
N TRP A 609 25.93 7.25 5.33
CA TRP A 609 24.75 8.01 5.69
C TRP A 609 23.84 8.18 4.48
N LEU A 610 22.54 8.07 4.72
CA LEU A 610 21.53 8.54 3.79
C LEU A 610 21.28 10.02 4.08
N VAL A 611 21.25 10.85 3.04
CA VAL A 611 20.95 12.28 3.12
C VAL A 611 19.81 12.63 2.16
N SER A 612 18.87 13.45 2.62
CA SER A 612 17.81 14.07 1.82
C SER A 612 17.92 15.59 1.93
N LEU A 613 18.01 16.28 0.79
CA LEU A 613 18.10 17.74 0.70
C LEU A 613 16.97 18.29 -0.17
N ILE A 614 16.25 19.27 0.36
CA ILE A 614 15.10 19.92 -0.29
C ILE A 614 15.41 21.41 -0.42
N HIS A 615 15.23 21.97 -1.62
CA HIS A 615 15.31 23.41 -1.83
C HIS A 615 13.91 24.03 -1.94
N HIS A 616 13.63 25.04 -1.12
CA HIS A 616 12.29 25.62 -0.99
C HIS A 616 11.94 26.63 -2.08
N ASP A 617 12.94 27.21 -2.76
CA ASP A 617 12.70 28.08 -3.91
C ASP A 617 12.43 27.24 -5.17
N TYR A 618 11.19 26.81 -5.34
CA TYR A 618 10.74 26.03 -6.50
C TYR A 618 10.69 26.83 -7.80
N LYS A 619 10.87 28.15 -7.75
CA LYS A 619 10.90 29.01 -8.94
C LYS A 619 12.26 29.01 -9.61
N ASP A 620 13.30 28.69 -8.86
CA ASP A 620 14.67 28.61 -9.34
C ASP A 620 15.07 27.14 -9.54
N GLN A 621 14.95 26.67 -10.78
CA GLN A 621 15.14 25.27 -11.15
C GLN A 621 16.54 24.72 -10.83
N ASP A 622 17.53 25.62 -10.73
CA ASP A 622 18.93 25.27 -10.57
C ASP A 622 19.45 25.47 -9.14
N ALA A 623 18.63 26.03 -8.23
CA ALA A 623 19.12 26.48 -6.94
C ALA A 623 19.68 25.35 -6.06
N LEU A 624 18.99 24.20 -6.01
CA LEU A 624 19.48 23.02 -5.28
C LEU A 624 20.82 22.53 -5.87
N TRP A 625 20.91 22.47 -7.19
CA TRP A 625 22.06 21.89 -7.87
C TRP A 625 23.29 22.79 -7.79
N ARG A 626 23.11 24.11 -7.86
CA ARG A 626 24.16 25.09 -7.57
C ARG A 626 24.68 24.92 -6.14
N PHE A 627 23.77 24.84 -5.16
CA PHE A 627 24.15 24.62 -3.77
C PHE A 627 24.98 23.33 -3.58
N LEU A 628 24.62 22.24 -4.27
CA LEU A 628 25.32 20.97 -4.15
C LEU A 628 26.67 20.93 -4.88
N LEU A 629 26.74 21.48 -6.10
CA LEU A 629 27.82 21.20 -7.04
C LEU A 629 28.85 22.33 -7.18
N GLU A 630 28.55 23.58 -6.81
CA GLU A 630 29.45 24.72 -7.05
C GLU A 630 30.85 24.56 -6.41
N ASP A 631 30.95 23.88 -5.26
CA ASP A 631 32.24 23.63 -4.59
C ASP A 631 32.94 22.34 -5.03
N LEU A 632 32.25 21.51 -5.81
CA LEU A 632 32.69 20.15 -6.18
C LEU A 632 33.16 20.05 -7.63
N GLN A 633 32.89 21.07 -8.45
CA GLN A 633 33.43 21.23 -9.80
C GLN A 633 34.86 21.76 -9.74
#